data_AF-A0AA88J466-F1
#
_entry.id   AF-A0AA88J466-F1
#
_cell.length_a   1.000
_cell.length_b   1.000
_cell.length_c   1.000
_cell.angle_alpha   90.00
_cell.angle_beta   90.00
_cell.angle_gamma   90.00
#
_symmetry.space_group_name_H-M   'P 1'
#
loop_
_entity.id
_entity.type
_entity.pdbx_description
1 polymer ?
#
loop_
_entity_poly.entity_id
_entity_poly.type
_entity_poly.pdbx_seq_one_letter_code
_entity_poly.pdbx_strand_id
1 'polypeptide(L)'
;MKPPKFKGFTDPLEAEEWLTSLQIVLNFMDLTEQEKEFNDKFYNRMAKKAQQNDCNNIKQGFMSVTKVVHKFDQLAQLCPHLVPAGDKRVRQMLDMFRLEIAVMIDHL
;
A
#
# COMPACT_ATOMS: atom_id res chain seq x y z
N MET A 1 -6.77 17.00 16.78
CA MET A 1 -6.79 17.75 18.05
C MET A 1 -6.89 19.24 17.73
N LYS A 2 -7.69 20.03 18.46
CA LYS A 2 -7.73 21.50 18.32
C LYS A 2 -6.98 22.12 19.50
N PRO A 3 -6.12 23.14 19.28
CA PRO A 3 -5.38 23.75 20.37
C PRO A 3 -6.31 24.49 21.36
N PRO A 4 -6.03 24.44 22.68
CA PRO A 4 -6.81 25.14 23.70
C PRO A 4 -6.70 26.66 23.57
N LYS A 5 -7.81 27.38 23.81
CA LYS A 5 -7.84 28.85 23.79
C LYS A 5 -7.32 29.43 25.11
N PHE A 6 -6.40 30.38 25.04
CA PHE A 6 -5.98 31.15 26.21
C PHE A 6 -7.12 32.07 26.66
N LYS A 7 -7.44 32.06 27.95
CA LYS A 7 -8.55 32.84 28.51
C LYS A 7 -8.11 34.14 29.19
N GLY A 8 -6.80 34.42 29.27
CA GLY A 8 -6.28 35.73 29.67
C GLY A 8 -6.37 36.05 31.17
N PHE A 9 -5.90 35.15 32.03
CA PHE A 9 -5.99 35.32 33.49
C PHE A 9 -4.69 35.84 34.13
N THR A 10 -4.82 36.40 35.35
CA THR A 10 -3.74 36.96 36.18
C THR A 10 -2.99 35.92 37.03
N ASP A 11 -3.38 34.64 36.98
CA ASP A 11 -2.73 33.56 37.75
C ASP A 11 -1.59 32.91 36.94
N PRO A 12 -0.34 32.97 37.42
CA PRO A 12 0.81 32.33 36.77
C PRO A 12 0.66 30.81 36.59
N LEU A 13 -0.05 30.12 37.49
CA LEU A 13 -0.19 28.66 37.42
C LEU A 13 -1.05 28.24 36.23
N GLU A 14 -2.15 28.94 35.97
CA GLU A 14 -3.02 28.66 34.82
C GLU A 14 -2.32 28.91 33.48
N ALA A 15 -1.42 29.90 33.44
CA ALA A 15 -0.61 30.18 32.26
C ALA A 15 0.35 29.02 31.95
N GLU A 16 1.01 28.48 32.97
CA GLU A 16 1.91 27.31 32.84
C GLU A 16 1.15 26.04 32.40
N GLU A 17 -0.04 25.79 32.95
CA GLU A 17 -0.89 24.67 32.55
C GLU A 17 -1.36 24.79 31.10
N TRP A 18 -1.70 26.01 30.65
CA TRP A 18 -2.06 26.26 29.26
C TRP A 18 -0.88 26.05 28.31
N LEU A 19 0.32 26.53 28.66
CA LEU A 19 1.54 26.31 27.88
C LEU A 19 1.89 24.82 27.79
N THR A 20 1.80 24.09 28.89
CA THR A 20 2.03 22.64 28.93
C THR A 20 1.04 21.92 28.01
N SER A 21 -0.24 22.30 28.06
CA SER A 21 -1.27 21.73 27.19
C SER A 21 -1.01 22.02 25.70
N LEU A 22 -0.52 23.23 25.37
CA LEU A 22 -0.11 23.54 24.00
C LEU A 22 1.09 22.73 23.55
N GLN A 23 2.10 22.56 24.41
CA GLN A 23 3.30 21.78 24.07
C GLN A 23 2.94 20.31 23.78
N ILE A 24 2.02 19.72 24.56
CA ILE A 24 1.51 18.38 24.31
C ILE A 24 0.83 18.29 22.94
N VAL A 25 -0.03 19.26 22.60
CA VAL A 25 -0.74 19.27 21.32
C VAL A 25 0.24 19.45 20.14
N LEU A 26 1.23 20.32 20.28
CA LEU A 26 2.26 20.53 19.26
C LEU A 26 3.11 19.28 19.05
N ASN A 27 3.59 18.65 20.13
CA ASN A 27 4.33 17.40 20.06
C ASN A 27 3.50 16.29 19.43
N PHE A 28 2.22 16.17 19.79
CA PHE A 28 1.32 15.19 19.19
C PHE A 28 1.13 15.43 17.69
N MET A 29 0.93 16.69 17.26
CA MET A 29 0.81 17.02 15.85
C MET A 29 2.08 16.67 15.06
N ASP A 30 3.26 17.02 15.59
CA ASP A 30 4.55 16.68 14.98
C ASP A 30 4.75 15.15 14.86
N LEU A 31 4.44 14.40 15.94
CA LEU A 31 4.46 12.94 15.91
C LEU A 31 3.52 12.37 14.84
N THR A 32 2.29 12.89 14.72
CA THR A 32 1.35 12.39 13.69
C THR A 32 1.81 12.72 12.26
N GLU A 33 2.50 13.84 12.05
CA GLU A 33 3.00 14.23 10.73
C GLU A 33 4.20 13.35 10.34
N GLN A 34 5.11 13.10 11.28
CA GLN A 34 6.23 12.18 11.07
C GLN A 34 5.77 10.73 10.84
N GLU A 35 4.78 10.26 11.60
CA GLU A 35 4.17 8.94 11.40
C GLU A 35 3.51 8.81 10.03
N LYS A 36 2.79 9.84 9.57
CA LYS A 36 2.22 9.87 8.22
C LYS A 36 3.32 9.85 7.16
N GLU A 37 4.32 10.71 7.28
CA GLU A 37 5.41 10.79 6.31
C GLU A 37 6.19 9.47 6.24
N PHE A 38 6.43 8.83 7.39
CA PHE A 38 7.04 7.51 7.45
C PHE A 38 6.17 6.44 6.79
N ASN A 39 4.87 6.40 7.10
CA ASN A 39 3.96 5.44 6.52
C ASN A 39 3.81 5.62 5.00
N ASP A 40 3.71 6.85 4.51
CA ASP A 40 3.63 7.13 3.07
C ASP A 40 4.92 6.77 2.34
N LYS A 41 6.08 7.12 2.90
CA LYS A 41 7.37 6.87 2.25
C LYS A 41 7.82 5.42 2.33
N PHE A 42 7.62 4.76 3.46
CA PHE A 42 8.22 3.46 3.75
C PHE A 42 7.18 2.35 3.77
N TYR A 43 6.12 2.47 4.57
CA TYR A 43 5.11 1.40 4.66
C TYR A 43 4.38 1.20 3.32
N ASN A 44 3.91 2.29 2.70
CA ASN A 44 3.24 2.25 1.41
C ASN A 44 4.16 1.77 0.27
N ARG A 45 5.43 2.22 0.27
CA ARG A 45 6.42 1.80 -0.75
C ARG A 45 6.82 0.34 -0.60
N MET A 46 7.04 -0.12 0.63
CA MET A 46 7.38 -1.52 0.92
C MET A 46 6.19 -2.44 0.64
N ALA A 47 4.98 -2.08 1.07
CA ALA A 47 3.76 -2.83 0.78
C ALA A 47 3.50 -2.89 -0.74
N LYS A 48 3.63 -1.77 -1.45
CA LYS A 48 3.48 -1.73 -2.91
C LYS A 48 4.53 -2.58 -3.64
N LYS A 49 5.79 -2.54 -3.19
CA LYS A 49 6.88 -3.34 -3.76
C LYS A 49 6.73 -4.83 -3.45
N ALA A 50 6.32 -5.19 -2.22
CA ALA A 50 6.03 -6.56 -1.82
C ALA A 50 4.86 -7.12 -2.63
N GLN A 51 3.77 -6.35 -2.73
CA GLN A 51 2.62 -6.70 -3.56
C GLN A 51 3.05 -6.88 -5.01
N GLN A 52 3.82 -5.95 -5.59
CA GLN A 52 4.32 -6.09 -6.98
C GLN A 52 5.25 -7.30 -7.18
N ASN A 53 6.06 -7.67 -6.19
CA ASN A 53 6.84 -8.91 -6.23
C ASN A 53 5.94 -10.14 -6.18
N ASP A 54 4.92 -10.16 -5.32
CA ASP A 54 3.95 -11.25 -5.24
C ASP A 54 3.16 -11.39 -6.55
N CYS A 55 2.88 -10.27 -7.23
CA CYS A 55 2.26 -10.24 -8.56
C CYS A 55 3.17 -10.87 -9.63
N ASN A 56 4.44 -10.48 -9.64
CA ASN A 56 5.43 -10.95 -10.62
C ASN A 56 5.78 -12.44 -10.40
N ASN A 57 5.59 -12.95 -9.18
CA ASN A 57 5.88 -14.33 -8.81
C ASN A 57 4.70 -15.29 -9.00
N ILE A 58 3.54 -14.83 -9.49
CA ILE A 58 2.44 -15.76 -9.78
C ILE A 58 2.87 -16.67 -10.94
N LYS A 59 3.25 -17.89 -10.62
CA LYS A 59 3.59 -18.95 -11.58
C LYS A 59 2.70 -20.15 -11.28
N GLN A 60 2.32 -20.90 -12.31
CA GLN A 60 1.41 -22.02 -12.17
C GLN A 60 1.97 -23.08 -11.24
N GLY A 61 3.24 -23.45 -11.39
CA GLY A 61 3.86 -24.49 -10.57
C GLY A 61 2.99 -25.76 -10.51
N PHE A 62 2.65 -26.20 -9.29
CA PHE A 62 1.74 -27.33 -9.05
C PHE A 62 0.25 -26.95 -9.00
N MET A 63 -0.10 -25.67 -9.11
CA MET A 63 -1.48 -25.20 -9.10
C MET A 63 -2.21 -25.53 -10.42
N SER A 64 -3.53 -25.69 -10.35
CA SER A 64 -4.36 -25.81 -11.54
C SER A 64 -4.43 -24.48 -12.31
N VAL A 65 -4.65 -24.56 -13.63
CA VAL A 65 -4.80 -23.38 -14.50
C VAL A 65 -5.88 -22.45 -13.97
N THR A 66 -7.04 -22.98 -13.58
CA THR A 66 -8.16 -22.22 -13.00
C THR A 66 -7.76 -21.42 -11.76
N LYS A 67 -6.95 -22.00 -10.88
CA LYS A 67 -6.54 -21.34 -9.63
C LYS A 67 -5.52 -20.22 -9.88
N VAL A 68 -4.71 -20.34 -10.92
CA VAL A 68 -3.76 -19.31 -11.36
C VAL A 68 -4.49 -18.15 -12.04
N VAL A 69 -5.45 -18.46 -12.91
CA VAL A 69 -6.32 -17.46 -13.56
C VAL A 69 -7.11 -16.67 -12.52
N HIS A 70 -7.70 -17.35 -11.52
CA HIS A 70 -8.42 -16.66 -10.45
C HIS A 70 -7.52 -15.71 -9.66
N LYS A 71 -6.29 -16.12 -9.33
CA LYS A 71 -5.31 -15.22 -8.69
C LYS A 71 -4.93 -14.03 -9.58
N PHE A 72 -4.84 -14.24 -10.89
CA PHE A 72 -4.58 -13.17 -11.85
C PHE A 72 -5.73 -12.17 -11.95
N ASP A 73 -6.98 -12.65 -11.92
CA ASP A 73 -8.15 -11.77 -11.94
C ASP A 73 -8.28 -10.97 -10.64
N GLN A 74 -8.03 -11.61 -9.49
CA GLN A 74 -7.93 -10.92 -8.19
C GLN A 74 -6.82 -9.86 -8.22
N LEU A 75 -5.70 -10.16 -8.86
CA LEU A 75 -4.61 -9.21 -9.05
C LEU A 75 -5.03 -8.02 -9.93
N ALA A 76 -5.66 -8.29 -11.07
CA ALA A 76 -6.14 -7.24 -11.98
C ALA A 76 -7.14 -6.30 -11.29
N GLN A 77 -7.93 -6.82 -10.34
CA GLN A 77 -8.87 -6.03 -9.56
C GLN A 77 -8.20 -5.21 -8.46
N LEU A 78 -7.26 -5.80 -7.71
CA LEU A 78 -6.62 -5.15 -6.57
C LEU A 78 -5.53 -4.15 -6.98
N CYS A 79 -4.88 -4.40 -8.13
CA CYS A 79 -3.76 -3.60 -8.61
C CYS A 79 -3.81 -3.42 -10.13
N PRO A 80 -4.82 -2.69 -10.67
CA PRO A 80 -4.99 -2.52 -12.11
C PRO A 80 -3.79 -1.84 -12.77
N HIS A 81 -3.03 -1.02 -12.03
CA HIS A 81 -1.82 -0.36 -12.51
C HIS A 81 -0.60 -1.30 -12.66
N LEU A 82 -0.68 -2.53 -12.14
CA LEU A 82 0.37 -3.55 -12.21
C LEU A 82 0.10 -4.60 -13.29
N VAL A 83 -1.13 -4.66 -13.81
CA VAL A 83 -1.51 -5.57 -14.90
C VAL A 83 -1.46 -4.80 -16.23
N PRO A 84 -0.55 -5.14 -17.15
CA PRO A 84 -0.49 -4.54 -18.48
C PRO A 84 -1.80 -4.78 -19.25
N ALA A 85 -2.20 -3.82 -20.06
CA ALA A 85 -3.33 -3.95 -20.97
C ALA A 85 -2.93 -4.56 -22.33
N GLY A 86 -3.91 -5.07 -23.08
CA GLY A 86 -3.75 -5.59 -24.43
C GLY A 86 -2.77 -6.77 -24.53
N ASP A 87 -1.95 -6.81 -25.57
CA ASP A 87 -1.02 -7.91 -25.87
C ASP A 87 0.00 -8.19 -24.76
N LYS A 88 0.32 -7.17 -23.95
CA LYS A 88 1.22 -7.34 -22.80
C LYS A 88 0.55 -8.17 -21.69
N ARG A 89 -0.78 -8.12 -21.57
CA ARG A 89 -1.56 -8.97 -20.65
C ARG A 89 -1.44 -10.44 -21.03
N VAL A 90 -1.60 -10.74 -22.32
CA VAL A 90 -1.57 -12.10 -22.87
C VAL A 90 -0.18 -12.71 -22.66
N ARG A 91 0.88 -11.96 -22.99
CA ARG A 91 2.27 -12.38 -22.73
C ARG A 91 2.51 -12.68 -21.25
N GLN A 92 2.01 -11.84 -20.34
CA GLN A 92 2.15 -12.11 -18.92
C GLN A 92 1.39 -13.36 -18.48
N MET A 93 0.17 -13.60 -19.00
CA MET A 93 -0.58 -14.83 -18.68
C MET A 93 0.13 -16.08 -19.21
N LEU A 94 0.72 -16.04 -20.42
CA LEU A 94 1.53 -17.15 -20.93
C LEU A 94 2.75 -17.41 -20.04
N ASP A 95 3.41 -16.35 -19.58
CA ASP A 95 4.56 -16.44 -18.68
C ASP A 95 4.18 -17.02 -17.30
N MET A 96 2.91 -16.88 -16.88
CA MET A 96 2.41 -17.47 -15.65
C MET A 96 2.14 -18.97 -15.77
N PHE A 97 1.88 -19.49 -16.96
CA PHE A 97 1.56 -20.91 -17.14
C PHE A 97 2.80 -21.78 -17.26
N ARG A 98 2.62 -23.09 -17.03
CA ARG A 98 3.65 -24.07 -17.34
C ARG A 98 3.94 -24.07 -18.83
N LEU A 99 5.20 -24.25 -19.21
CA LEU A 99 5.68 -24.20 -20.59
C LEU A 99 4.84 -25.08 -21.52
N GLU A 100 4.50 -26.29 -21.08
CA GLU A 100 3.67 -27.25 -21.83
C GLU A 100 2.30 -26.68 -22.22
N ILE A 101 1.68 -25.90 -21.32
CA ILE A 101 0.37 -25.28 -21.54
C ILE A 101 0.53 -24.00 -22.36
N ALA A 102 1.56 -23.21 -22.08
CA ALA A 102 1.85 -21.97 -22.80
C ALA A 102 2.10 -22.23 -24.30
N VAL A 103 2.89 -23.26 -24.62
CA VAL A 103 3.20 -23.65 -26.02
C VAL A 103 1.95 -24.13 -26.75
N MET A 104 1.03 -24.84 -26.09
CA MET A 104 -0.24 -25.24 -26.71
C MET A 104 -1.15 -24.04 -27.04
N ILE A 105 -1.12 -22.99 -26.21
CA ILE A 105 -1.95 -21.79 -26.41
C ILE A 105 -1.35 -20.88 -27.49
N ASP A 106 -0.02 -20.80 -27.60
CA ASP A 106 0.67 -19.97 -28.61
C ASP A 106 0.56 -20.53 -30.04
N HIS A 107 0.19 -21.81 -30.16
CA HIS A 107 -0.01 -22.52 -31.43
C HIS A 107 -1.49 -22.68 -31.83
N LEU A 108 -2.42 -22.08 -31.09
CA LEU A 108 -3.86 -22.01 -31.38
C LEU A 108 -4.22 -20.69 -32.06
#